data_AF-A0A1C5GWU5-F1
#
_entry.id   AF-A0A1C5GWU5-F1
#
_cell.length_a   1.000
_cell.length_b   1.000
_cell.length_c   1.000
_cell.angle_alpha   90.00
_cell.angle_beta   90.00
_cell.angle_gamma   90.00
#
_symmetry.space_group_name_H-M   'P 1'
#
loop_
_entity.id
_entity.type
_entity.pdbx_description
1 polymer ?
#
loop_
_entity_poly.entity_id
_entity_poly.type
_entity_poly.pdbx_seq_one_letter_code
_entity_poly.pdbx_strand_id
1 'polypeptide(L)'
;MPFRVTVDGQPVVIPYRMYHAEPEANVEGDLSPTQSAILNCLYTRHHDGRVRQRRLEHVLRLNEPWVVPFVVRLVGEYVLEIVLDIHRELVEIHDPWTPQHAVYGQVLAANPSFVALTAQRVASYWACYRHLYSDRRYYPGSTVIESMRAAARYYSTPTRTQHPHI
;
A
#
# COMPACT_ATOMS: atom_id res chain seq x y z
N MET A 1 3.53 9.86 14.79
CA MET A 1 3.68 11.07 13.96
C MET A 1 3.37 10.75 12.51
N PRO A 2 2.80 11.69 11.74
CA PRO A 2 2.58 11.51 10.31
C PRO A 2 3.91 11.19 9.58
N PHE A 3 3.80 10.56 8.41
CA PHE A 3 4.97 10.23 7.58
C PHE A 3 4.77 10.77 6.17
N ARG A 4 5.87 10.95 5.44
CA ARG A 4 5.88 11.54 4.10
C ARG A 4 6.33 10.49 3.09
N VAL A 5 5.67 10.46 1.94
CA VAL A 5 6.02 9.61 0.79
C VAL A 5 5.95 10.47 -0.46
N THR A 6 6.96 10.37 -1.32
CA THR A 6 7.01 11.08 -2.60
C THR A 6 6.16 10.34 -3.63
N VAL A 7 5.21 11.03 -4.24
CA VAL A 7 4.33 10.51 -5.30
C VAL A 7 4.37 11.51 -6.44
N ASP A 8 4.72 11.08 -7.64
CA ASP A 8 4.87 11.95 -8.82
C ASP A 8 5.73 13.20 -8.55
N GLY A 9 6.80 13.03 -7.78
CA GLY A 9 7.71 14.12 -7.39
C GLY A 9 7.19 15.03 -6.27
N GLN A 10 5.96 14.84 -5.80
CA GLN A 10 5.33 15.64 -4.75
C GLN A 10 5.23 14.89 -3.42
N PRO A 11 5.42 15.56 -2.27
CA PRO A 11 5.29 14.91 -0.97
C PRO A 11 3.81 14.75 -0.57
N VAL A 12 3.38 13.51 -0.36
CA VAL A 12 2.10 13.17 0.27
C VAL A 12 2.33 12.92 1.77
N VAL A 13 1.60 13.65 2.62
CA VAL A 13 1.68 13.51 4.09
C VAL A 13 0.54 12.63 4.59
N ILE A 14 0.88 11.55 5.28
CA ILE A 14 -0.09 10.53 5.68
C ILE A 14 -0.22 10.52 7.20
N PRO A 15 -1.46 10.58 7.73
CA PRO A 15 -1.68 10.54 9.17
C PRO A 15 -1.23 9.19 9.75
N TYR A 16 -0.70 9.24 10.97
CA TYR A 16 -0.28 8.03 11.65
C TYR A 16 -1.48 7.16 12.03
N ARG A 17 -2.47 7.75 12.69
CA ARG A 17 -3.65 7.10 13.25
C ARG A 17 -4.79 8.12 13.33
N MET A 18 -6.02 7.72 13.01
CA MET A 18 -7.22 8.54 13.12
C MET A 18 -8.16 7.96 14.17
N TYR A 19 -8.80 8.86 14.92
CA TYR A 19 -9.73 8.52 16.02
C TYR A 19 -11.15 9.08 15.79
N HIS A 20 -11.36 9.79 14.69
CA HIS A 20 -12.67 10.33 14.35
C HIS A 20 -13.63 9.20 13.95
N ALA A 21 -14.89 9.34 14.38
CA ALA A 21 -15.97 8.48 13.91
C ALA A 21 -16.11 8.56 12.38
N GLU A 22 -16.68 7.52 11.78
CA GLU A 22 -16.99 7.53 10.36
C GLU A 22 -18.11 8.54 10.07
N PRO A 23 -18.08 9.21 8.90
CA PRO A 23 -19.15 10.11 8.53
C PRO A 23 -20.46 9.34 8.32
N GLU A 24 -21.57 10.06 8.39
CA GLU A 24 -22.88 9.48 8.13
C GLU A 24 -23.02 9.09 6.65
N ALA A 25 -23.81 8.05 6.36
CA ALA A 25 -23.91 7.46 5.03
C ALA A 25 -24.46 8.42 3.97
N ASN A 26 -25.34 9.34 4.35
CA ASN A 26 -25.83 10.42 3.48
C ASN A 26 -24.70 11.36 3.06
N VAL A 27 -23.82 11.75 4.00
CA VAL A 27 -22.67 12.61 3.71
C VAL A 27 -21.68 11.90 2.78
N GLU A 28 -21.45 10.59 2.98
CA GLU A 28 -20.60 9.81 2.08
C GLU A 28 -21.20 9.67 0.68
N GLY A 29 -22.53 9.56 0.57
CA GLY A 29 -23.23 9.44 -0.70
C GLY A 29 -23.08 10.66 -1.62
N ASP A 30 -22.83 11.83 -1.05
CA ASP A 30 -22.67 13.09 -1.79
C ASP A 30 -21.22 13.34 -2.26
N LEU A 31 -20.27 12.47 -1.90
CA LEU A 31 -18.86 12.63 -2.25
C LEU A 31 -18.60 12.30 -3.73
N SER A 32 -17.75 13.12 -4.36
CA SER A 32 -17.20 12.76 -5.67
C SER A 32 -16.37 11.47 -5.59
N PRO A 33 -16.13 10.77 -6.71
CA PRO A 33 -15.29 9.57 -6.71
C PRO A 33 -13.91 9.81 -6.06
N THR A 34 -13.27 10.93 -6.35
CA THR A 34 -11.98 11.30 -5.75
C THR A 34 -12.10 11.57 -4.26
N GLN A 35 -13.14 12.28 -3.80
CA GLN A 35 -13.36 12.54 -2.37
C GLN A 35 -13.61 11.23 -1.60
N SER A 36 -14.41 10.32 -2.16
CA SER A 36 -14.64 8.98 -1.60
C SER A 36 -13.35 8.17 -1.54
N ALA A 37 -12.53 8.21 -2.57
CA ALA A 37 -11.23 7.54 -2.60
C ALA A 37 -10.27 8.11 -1.53
N ILE A 38 -10.21 9.43 -1.36
CA ILE A 38 -9.45 10.10 -0.29
C ILE A 38 -9.98 9.68 1.09
N LEU A 39 -11.29 9.69 1.29
CA LEU A 39 -11.92 9.26 2.54
C LEU A 39 -11.52 7.83 2.88
N ASN A 40 -11.68 6.90 1.95
CA ASN A 40 -11.33 5.50 2.16
C ASN A 40 -9.83 5.35 2.51
N CYS A 41 -8.94 6.06 1.81
CA CYS A 41 -7.51 6.11 2.14
C CYS A 41 -7.26 6.60 3.57
N LEU A 42 -7.87 7.72 3.97
CA LEU A 42 -7.73 8.25 5.32
C LEU A 42 -8.18 7.22 6.36
N TYR A 43 -9.34 6.57 6.18
CA TYR A 43 -9.87 5.59 7.14
C TYR A 43 -9.11 4.26 7.17
N THR A 44 -8.21 3.97 6.22
CA THR A 44 -7.19 2.91 6.42
C THR A 44 -6.23 3.22 7.58
N ARG A 45 -6.23 4.45 8.08
CA ARG A 45 -5.45 4.88 9.26
C ARG A 45 -6.28 4.93 10.53
N HIS A 46 -7.54 4.47 10.51
CA HIS A 46 -8.40 4.44 11.70
C HIS A 46 -7.81 3.54 12.82
N HIS A 47 -8.25 3.75 14.06
CA HIS A 47 -7.80 2.95 15.20
C HIS A 47 -8.46 1.57 15.27
N ASP A 48 -9.72 1.47 14.87
CA ASP A 48 -10.39 0.18 14.72
C ASP A 48 -9.85 -0.57 13.48
N GLY A 49 -9.41 -1.81 13.69
CA GLY A 49 -8.96 -2.72 12.61
C GLY A 49 -10.07 -3.10 11.63
N ARG A 50 -11.33 -3.21 12.09
CA ARG A 50 -12.47 -3.55 11.23
C ARG A 50 -12.76 -2.44 10.22
N VAL A 51 -12.70 -1.19 10.68
CA VAL A 51 -12.84 -0.01 9.82
C VAL A 51 -11.73 0.03 8.78
N ARG A 52 -10.47 -0.21 9.20
CA ARG A 52 -9.33 -0.24 8.28
C ARG A 52 -9.49 -1.31 7.19
N GLN A 53 -9.88 -2.53 7.56
CA GLN A 53 -10.05 -3.63 6.64
C GLN A 53 -11.19 -3.36 5.63
N ARG A 54 -12.37 -2.95 6.11
CA ARG A 54 -13.50 -2.60 5.23
C ARG A 54 -13.15 -1.50 4.24
N ARG A 55 -12.46 -0.45 4.70
CA ARG A 55 -12.07 0.69 3.84
C ARG A 55 -10.99 0.28 2.84
N LEU A 56 -10.09 -0.61 3.24
CA LEU A 56 -9.05 -1.16 2.36
C LEU A 56 -9.65 -1.87 1.13
N GLU A 57 -10.80 -2.55 1.25
CA GLU A 57 -11.44 -3.21 0.10
C GLU A 57 -11.74 -2.23 -1.04
N HIS A 58 -12.15 -1.01 -0.72
CA HIS A 58 -12.36 0.05 -1.72
C HIS A 58 -11.03 0.57 -2.26
N VAL A 59 -10.04 0.73 -1.39
CA VAL A 59 -8.71 1.27 -1.72
C VAL A 59 -7.94 0.35 -2.68
N LEU A 60 -8.04 -0.97 -2.52
CA LEU A 60 -7.32 -1.94 -3.36
C LEU A 60 -7.77 -1.95 -4.83
N ARG A 61 -8.95 -1.39 -5.13
CA ARG A 61 -9.48 -1.26 -6.49
C ARG A 61 -9.02 0.02 -7.22
N LEU A 62 -8.25 0.87 -6.54
CA LEU A 62 -7.78 2.14 -7.08
C LEU A 62 -6.37 2.01 -7.65
N ASN A 63 -6.16 2.55 -8.85
CA ASN A 63 -4.85 2.59 -9.52
C ASN A 63 -4.23 4.00 -9.50
N GLU A 64 -4.49 4.75 -8.43
CA GLU A 64 -4.00 6.11 -8.26
C GLU A 64 -2.67 6.12 -7.47
N PRO A 65 -1.60 6.79 -7.95
CA PRO A 65 -0.29 6.78 -7.28
C PRO A 65 -0.33 7.22 -5.80
N TRP A 66 -1.19 8.19 -5.46
CA TRP A 66 -1.32 8.71 -4.09
C TRP A 66 -2.03 7.73 -3.14
N VAL A 67 -2.61 6.65 -3.64
CA VAL A 67 -3.21 5.56 -2.85
C VAL A 67 -2.16 4.59 -2.32
N VAL A 68 -1.13 4.29 -3.12
CA VAL A 68 -0.08 3.29 -2.80
C VAL A 68 0.47 3.42 -1.39
N PRO A 69 0.81 4.61 -0.88
CA PRO A 69 1.38 4.76 0.45
C PRO A 69 0.47 4.25 1.59
N PHE A 70 -0.86 4.34 1.41
CA PHE A 70 -1.83 3.89 2.40
C PHE A 70 -1.88 2.35 2.46
N VAL A 71 -1.83 1.68 1.32
CA VAL A 71 -1.78 0.21 1.23
C VAL A 71 -0.46 -0.33 1.78
N VAL A 72 0.68 0.21 1.31
CA VAL A 72 2.01 -0.24 1.74
C VAL A 72 2.20 -0.04 3.24
N ARG A 73 1.63 1.02 3.80
CA ARG A 73 1.68 1.26 5.24
C ARG A 73 1.00 0.14 6.03
N LEU A 74 -0.13 -0.38 5.56
CA LEU A 74 -0.89 -1.45 6.20
C LEU A 74 -0.15 -2.80 6.19
N VAL A 75 0.64 -3.08 5.16
CA VAL A 75 1.50 -4.29 5.10
C VAL A 75 2.45 -4.36 6.30
N GLY A 76 2.92 -3.20 6.75
CA GLY A 76 3.76 -3.03 7.94
C GLY A 76 2.98 -2.82 9.23
N GLU A 77 1.72 -3.27 9.34
CA GLU A 77 0.93 -3.24 10.58
C GLU A 77 0.59 -4.64 11.11
N TYR A 78 0.37 -4.75 12.42
CA TYR A 78 0.10 -6.01 13.12
C TYR A 78 -1.37 -6.44 12.98
N VAL A 79 -1.83 -6.71 11.76
CA VAL A 79 -3.17 -7.26 11.49
C VAL A 79 -3.06 -8.23 10.31
N LEU A 80 -3.05 -9.53 10.61
CA LEU A 80 -2.79 -10.56 9.61
C LEU A 80 -3.84 -10.58 8.50
N GLU A 81 -5.12 -10.38 8.86
CA GLU A 81 -6.26 -10.36 7.95
C GLU A 81 -6.10 -9.29 6.88
N ILE A 82 -5.67 -8.09 7.28
CA ILE A 82 -5.39 -6.99 6.34
C ILE A 82 -4.26 -7.37 5.38
N VAL A 83 -3.18 -8.00 5.88
CA VAL A 83 -2.06 -8.40 5.03
C VAL A 83 -2.48 -9.51 4.05
N LEU A 84 -3.36 -10.43 4.49
CA LEU A 84 -3.95 -11.46 3.64
C LEU A 84 -4.82 -10.86 2.53
N ASP A 85 -5.61 -9.83 2.84
CA ASP A 85 -6.41 -9.12 1.83
C ASP A 85 -5.50 -8.44 0.80
N ILE A 86 -4.46 -7.72 1.24
CA ILE A 86 -3.48 -7.10 0.34
C ILE A 86 -2.79 -8.15 -0.53
N HIS A 87 -2.37 -9.27 0.06
CA HIS A 87 -1.72 -10.36 -0.67
C HIS A 87 -2.62 -10.96 -1.75
N ARG A 88 -3.94 -11.05 -1.50
CA ARG A 88 -4.91 -11.60 -2.44
C ARG A 88 -5.25 -10.63 -3.59
N GLU A 89 -5.24 -9.33 -3.35
CA GLU A 89 -5.62 -8.34 -4.37
C GLU A 89 -4.42 -7.76 -5.15
N LEU A 90 -3.21 -7.77 -4.59
CA LEU A 90 -2.00 -7.33 -5.29
C LEU A 90 -1.38 -8.44 -6.17
N VAL A 91 -2.20 -9.06 -7.02
CA VAL A 91 -1.75 -10.16 -7.89
C VAL A 91 -1.03 -9.66 -9.14
N GLU A 92 -1.43 -8.50 -9.66
CA GLU A 92 -0.90 -7.92 -10.91
C GLU A 92 0.44 -7.21 -10.70
N ILE A 93 0.84 -6.92 -9.46
CA ILE A 93 2.12 -6.27 -9.13
C ILE A 93 3.35 -7.02 -9.67
N HIS A 94 3.20 -8.29 -10.05
CA HIS A 94 4.27 -9.08 -10.65
C HIS A 94 4.42 -8.91 -12.16
N ASP A 95 3.41 -8.35 -12.84
CA ASP A 95 3.38 -8.21 -14.29
C ASP A 95 3.72 -6.76 -14.70
N PRO A 96 4.90 -6.50 -15.32
CA PRO A 96 5.36 -5.17 -15.72
C PRO A 96 4.43 -4.40 -16.65
N TRP A 97 3.47 -5.08 -17.29
CA TRP A 97 2.55 -4.48 -18.25
C TRP A 97 1.22 -4.03 -17.65
N THR A 98 1.02 -4.24 -16.35
CA THR A 98 -0.22 -3.87 -15.67
C THR A 98 -0.13 -2.47 -15.04
N PRO A 99 -1.26 -1.74 -14.94
CA PRO A 99 -1.31 -0.48 -14.20
C PRO A 99 -0.89 -0.65 -12.73
N GLN A 100 -1.28 -1.76 -12.10
CA GLN A 100 -0.94 -2.04 -10.70
C GLN A 100 0.58 -2.11 -10.51
N HIS A 101 1.31 -2.84 -11.38
CA HIS A 101 2.77 -2.90 -11.32
C HIS A 101 3.41 -1.52 -11.53
N ALA A 102 2.95 -0.76 -12.53
CA ALA A 102 3.52 0.54 -12.84
C ALA A 102 3.35 1.53 -11.69
N VAL A 103 2.12 1.64 -11.16
CA VAL A 103 1.77 2.56 -10.09
C VAL A 103 2.52 2.23 -8.80
N TYR A 104 2.53 0.96 -8.38
CA TYR A 104 3.26 0.56 -7.18
C TYR A 104 4.77 0.68 -7.40
N GLY A 105 5.29 0.18 -8.52
CA GLY A 105 6.71 0.15 -8.81
C GLY A 105 7.35 1.54 -8.81
N GLN A 106 6.72 2.52 -9.46
CA GLN A 106 7.23 3.90 -9.51
C GLN A 106 7.24 4.56 -8.12
N VAL A 107 6.13 4.48 -7.38
CA VAL A 107 6.05 5.06 -6.03
C VAL A 107 7.05 4.39 -5.08
N LEU A 108 7.20 3.07 -5.15
CA LEU A 108 8.13 2.34 -4.28
C LEU A 108 9.60 2.62 -4.63
N ALA A 109 9.93 2.75 -5.93
CA ALA A 109 11.27 3.12 -6.39
C ALA A 109 11.67 4.52 -5.93
N ALA A 110 10.73 5.47 -5.93
CA ALA A 110 10.95 6.81 -5.43
C ALA A 110 11.12 6.89 -3.89
N ASN A 111 10.79 5.83 -3.15
CA ASN A 111 10.77 5.82 -1.68
C ASN A 111 11.44 4.58 -1.07
N PRO A 112 12.73 4.33 -1.33
CA PRO A 112 13.41 3.11 -0.87
C PRO A 112 13.42 2.96 0.67
N SER A 113 13.55 4.07 1.41
CA SER A 113 13.50 4.06 2.88
C SER A 113 12.13 3.66 3.42
N PHE A 114 11.04 4.03 2.73
CA PHE A 114 9.69 3.63 3.09
C PHE A 114 9.51 2.11 2.93
N VAL A 115 9.98 1.55 1.81
CA VAL A 115 9.99 0.10 1.56
C VAL A 115 10.81 -0.65 2.60
N ALA A 116 12.01 -0.16 2.91
CA ALA A 116 12.91 -0.77 3.88
C ALA A 116 12.28 -0.82 5.28
N LEU A 117 11.66 0.27 5.73
CA LEU A 117 10.98 0.34 7.02
C LEU A 117 9.79 -0.63 7.08
N THR A 118 8.98 -0.72 6.03
CA THR A 118 7.85 -1.65 5.97
C THR A 118 8.34 -3.10 6.06
N ALA A 119 9.42 -3.44 5.35
CA ALA A 119 10.03 -4.77 5.41
C ALA A 119 10.57 -5.14 6.81
N GLN A 120 11.18 -4.19 7.52
CA GLN A 120 11.64 -4.41 8.89
C GLN A 120 10.46 -4.71 9.84
N ARG A 121 9.34 -4.02 9.68
CA ARG A 121 8.12 -4.28 10.47
C ARG A 121 7.50 -5.63 10.15
N VAL A 122 7.41 -6.00 8.87
CA VAL A 122 6.96 -7.32 8.43
C VAL A 122 7.80 -8.42 9.08
N ALA A 123 9.13 -8.27 9.12
CA ALA A 123 10.00 -9.23 9.79
C ALA A 123 9.73 -9.30 11.31
N SER A 124 9.52 -8.16 11.97
CA SER A 124 9.16 -8.10 13.39
C SER A 124 7.83 -8.80 13.68
N TYR A 125 6.82 -8.66 12.82
CA TYR A 125 5.52 -9.26 13.04
C TYR A 125 5.46 -10.73 12.67
N TRP A 126 6.20 -11.15 11.65
CA TRP A 126 6.41 -12.57 11.39
C TRP A 126 6.90 -13.30 12.65
N ALA A 127 7.81 -12.69 13.43
CA ALA A 127 8.29 -13.30 14.67
C ALA A 127 7.16 -13.64 15.67
N CYS A 128 6.06 -12.88 15.65
CA CYS A 128 4.87 -13.15 16.46
C CYS A 128 3.97 -14.23 15.85
N TYR A 129 3.88 -14.29 14.52
CA TYR A 129 3.08 -15.26 13.77
C TYR A 129 3.84 -16.52 13.34
N ARG A 130 5.09 -16.70 13.79
CA ARG A 130 5.94 -17.85 13.42
C ARG A 130 5.34 -19.21 13.73
N HIS A 131 4.39 -19.27 14.67
CA HIS A 131 3.67 -20.50 15.02
C HIS A 131 2.65 -20.91 13.94
N LEU A 132 2.12 -19.95 13.17
CA LEU A 132 1.27 -20.20 12.00
C LEU A 132 2.09 -20.32 10.72
N TYR A 133 3.20 -19.57 10.64
CA TYR A 133 4.11 -19.53 9.49
C TYR A 133 5.54 -19.83 9.94
N SER A 134 5.86 -21.10 10.11
CA SER A 134 7.18 -21.56 10.60
C SER A 134 8.32 -21.10 9.69
N ASP A 135 8.07 -21.03 8.39
CA ASP A 135 8.98 -20.46 7.40
C ASP A 135 8.51 -19.08 6.96
N ARG A 136 9.37 -18.08 7.17
CA ARG A 136 9.14 -16.67 6.83
C ARG A 136 8.79 -16.46 5.36
N ARG A 137 9.26 -17.34 4.46
CA ARG A 137 9.00 -17.23 3.01
C ARG A 137 7.53 -17.41 2.65
N TYR A 138 6.76 -18.12 3.48
CA TYR A 138 5.32 -18.32 3.27
C TYR A 138 4.46 -17.37 4.09
N TYR A 139 5.05 -16.49 4.89
CA TYR A 139 4.31 -15.44 5.59
C TYR A 139 3.79 -14.40 4.58
N PRO A 140 2.48 -14.11 4.52
CA PRO A 140 1.89 -13.23 3.51
C PRO A 140 2.58 -11.87 3.40
N GLY A 141 2.96 -11.27 4.53
CA GLY A 141 3.67 -9.99 4.52
C GLY A 141 5.04 -10.06 3.85
N SER A 142 5.75 -11.18 3.99
CA SER A 142 7.04 -11.40 3.32
C SER A 142 6.87 -11.50 1.82
N THR A 143 5.84 -12.23 1.36
CA THR A 143 5.54 -12.38 -0.06
C THR A 143 5.22 -11.02 -0.67
N VAL A 144 4.28 -10.26 -0.08
CA VAL A 144 3.91 -8.92 -0.55
C VAL A 144 5.12 -7.99 -0.63
N ILE A 145 5.97 -7.98 0.40
CA ILE A 145 7.17 -7.11 0.40
C ILE A 145 8.17 -7.51 -0.69
N GLU A 146 8.34 -8.79 -0.99
CA GLU A 146 9.22 -9.19 -2.07
C GLU A 146 8.65 -8.79 -3.43
N SER A 147 7.33 -8.93 -3.64
CA SER A 147 6.63 -8.44 -4.83
C SER A 147 6.83 -6.93 -5.02
N MET A 148 6.64 -6.16 -3.95
CA MET A 148 6.85 -4.71 -3.92
C MET A 148 8.30 -4.33 -4.27
N ARG A 149 9.28 -5.05 -3.71
CA ARG A 149 10.70 -4.81 -4.02
C ARG A 149 11.03 -5.16 -5.47
N ALA A 150 10.48 -6.23 -6.01
CA ALA A 150 10.67 -6.60 -7.40
C ALA A 150 10.14 -5.51 -8.35
N ALA A 151 8.92 -5.02 -8.12
CA ALA A 151 8.35 -3.90 -8.87
C ALA A 151 9.20 -2.63 -8.72
N ALA A 152 9.63 -2.28 -7.51
CA ALA A 152 10.48 -1.12 -7.28
C ALA A 152 11.82 -1.20 -8.04
N ARG A 153 12.46 -2.38 -8.09
CA ARG A 153 13.72 -2.58 -8.82
C ARG A 153 13.57 -2.32 -10.32
N TYR A 154 12.42 -2.67 -10.91
CA TYR A 154 12.12 -2.42 -12.31
C TYR A 154 12.19 -0.92 -12.66
N TYR A 155 11.71 -0.05 -11.76
CA TYR A 155 11.71 1.41 -11.96
C TYR A 155 12.90 2.16 -11.32
N SER A 156 13.75 1.47 -10.55
CA SER A 156 14.94 2.08 -9.91
C SER A 156 16.11 2.30 -10.88
N THR A 157 16.09 1.65 -12.04
CA THR A 157 17.14 1.81 -13.07
C THR A 157 16.77 3.00 -13.96
N PRO A 158 17.67 3.94 -14.27
CA PRO A 158 17.35 5.00 -15.21
C PRO A 158 17.02 4.35 -16.55
N THR A 159 15.75 4.37 -16.94
CA THR A 159 15.36 3.98 -18.29
C THR A 159 16.00 5.00 -19.23
N ARG A 160 17.05 4.55 -19.93
CA ARG A 160 17.59 5.23 -21.11
C ARG A 160 16.38 5.51 -22.01
N THR A 161 16.02 6.78 -22.16
CA THR A 161 14.94 7.28 -23.00
C THR A 161 14.85 6.49 -24.29
N GLN A 162 13.89 5.57 -24.38
CA GLN A 162 13.45 5.07 -25.67
C GLN A 162 12.47 6.11 -26.19
N HIS A 163 13.01 7.05 -26.98
CA HIS A 163 12.19 7.80 -27.92
C HIS A 163 11.47 6.79 -28.83
N PRO A 164 10.13 6.80 -28.92
CA PRO A 164 9.48 6.17 -30.05
C PRO A 164 9.89 6.97 -31.29
N HIS A 165 10.67 6.32 -32.17
CA HIS A 165 10.83 6.79 -33.54
C HIS A 165 9.46 6.73 -34.21
N ILE A 166 9.01 7.92 -34.62
CA ILE A 166 8.19 8.29 -35.79
C ILE A 166 7.27 7.18 -36.34
#